data_AF-A0A941HJE3-F1
#
_entry.id   AF-A0A941HJE3-F1
#
_cell.length_a   1.000
_cell.length_b   1.000
_cell.length_c   1.000
_cell.angle_alpha   90.00
_cell.angle_beta   90.00
_cell.angle_gamma   90.00
#
_symmetry.space_group_name_H-M   'P 1'
#
loop_
_entity.id
_entity.type
_entity.pdbx_description
1 polymer ?
#
loop_
_entity_poly.entity_id
_entity_poly.type
_entity_poly.pdbx_seq_one_letter_code
_entity_poly.pdbx_strand_id
1 'polypeptide(L)'
;MLYQKKNKYKKTWKPFIFLILMSPIMLGFNNDQPNFYKDKDYQSLNYLTYTITPSTTKNELEEIVRKAKKEVKVILELKAIAYNKENKISKIHIDYTDPNGQQGTFTDIDNDTPIHKITIAIELDSENKFKEISFIDVEYFRFEDVIQKKFVKK
;
A
#
# COMPACT_ATOMS: atom_id res chain seq x y z
N MET A 1 -46.18 -37.92 27.65
CA MET A 1 -46.77 -38.59 26.46
C MET A 1 -46.12 -38.05 25.21
N LEU A 2 -45.48 -38.93 24.44
CA LEU A 2 -44.89 -38.65 23.13
C LEU A 2 -45.99 -38.59 22.07
N TYR A 3 -46.00 -37.58 21.20
CA TYR A 3 -46.67 -37.68 19.91
C TYR A 3 -45.90 -36.89 18.84
N GLN A 4 -45.14 -37.61 18.03
CA GLN A 4 -44.52 -37.11 16.81
C GLN A 4 -45.58 -37.03 15.69
N LYS A 5 -45.65 -35.90 14.98
CA LYS A 5 -46.35 -35.84 13.69
C LYS A 5 -45.35 -35.52 12.57
N LYS A 6 -44.99 -36.57 11.83
CA LYS A 6 -44.24 -36.53 10.57
C LYS A 6 -45.11 -35.87 9.50
N ASN A 7 -44.54 -34.96 8.72
CA ASN A 7 -45.07 -34.66 7.38
C ASN A 7 -43.98 -34.84 6.33
N LYS A 8 -44.07 -35.99 5.65
CA LYS A 8 -43.39 -36.31 4.40
C LYS A 8 -44.14 -35.60 3.27
N TYR A 9 -43.49 -34.67 2.59
CA TYR A 9 -43.84 -34.35 1.21
C TYR A 9 -42.60 -34.59 0.34
N LYS A 10 -42.60 -35.75 -0.31
CA LYS A 10 -41.82 -36.00 -1.53
C LYS A 10 -42.71 -35.60 -2.70
N LYS A 11 -42.29 -34.65 -3.54
CA LYS A 11 -42.81 -34.53 -4.90
C LYS A 11 -41.69 -34.10 -5.84
N THR A 12 -41.71 -34.75 -6.98
CA THR A 12 -40.64 -35.08 -7.91
C THR A 12 -40.63 -34.18 -9.15
N TRP A 13 -39.43 -33.92 -9.70
CA TRP A 13 -39.08 -33.85 -11.14
C TRP A 13 -39.53 -32.57 -11.88
N LYS A 14 -38.74 -31.86 -12.71
CA LYS A 14 -37.47 -32.05 -13.44
C LYS A 14 -36.94 -30.63 -13.82
N PRO A 15 -35.69 -30.48 -14.30
CA PRO A 15 -35.07 -29.18 -14.55
C PRO A 15 -35.59 -28.55 -15.86
N PHE A 16 -36.10 -27.33 -15.80
CA PHE A 16 -36.29 -26.52 -17.00
C PHE A 16 -34.96 -25.88 -17.37
N ILE A 17 -34.30 -26.52 -18.33
CA ILE A 17 -33.29 -25.93 -19.19
C ILE A 17 -33.97 -24.76 -19.92
N PHE A 18 -33.64 -23.53 -19.54
CA PHE A 18 -33.75 -22.38 -20.43
C PHE A 18 -32.34 -21.85 -20.65
N LEU A 19 -31.73 -22.45 -21.66
CA LEU A 19 -30.46 -22.08 -22.26
C LEU A 19 -30.73 -20.83 -23.11
N ILE A 20 -30.72 -19.65 -22.49
CA ILE A 20 -30.69 -18.38 -23.21
C ILE A 20 -29.23 -18.05 -23.45
N LEU A 21 -28.77 -18.40 -24.66
CA LEU A 21 -27.67 -17.75 -25.35
C LEU A 21 -27.96 -16.24 -25.38
N MET A 22 -27.43 -15.48 -24.42
CA MET A 22 -27.20 -14.05 -24.57
C MET A 22 -25.70 -13.87 -24.80
N SER A 23 -25.36 -13.76 -26.06
CA SER A 23 -24.07 -13.29 -26.55
C SER A 23 -23.75 -11.94 -25.93
N PRO A 24 -22.62 -11.78 -25.19
CA PRO A 24 -22.12 -10.45 -24.93
C PRO A 24 -21.63 -9.87 -26.26
N ILE A 25 -22.38 -8.90 -26.75
CA ILE A 25 -21.97 -7.95 -27.79
C ILE A 25 -20.60 -7.41 -27.35
N MET A 26 -19.55 -7.78 -28.07
CA MET A 26 -18.21 -7.20 -27.94
C MET A 26 -18.30 -5.74 -28.38
N LEU A 27 -18.63 -4.85 -27.45
CA LEU A 27 -18.39 -3.43 -27.59
C LEU A 27 -16.87 -3.24 -27.61
N GLY A 28 -16.35 -3.01 -28.82
CA GLY A 28 -14.99 -2.53 -29.02
C GLY A 28 -14.84 -1.16 -28.39
N PHE A 29 -14.31 -1.14 -27.17
CA PHE A 29 -13.66 0.04 -26.65
C PHE A 29 -12.33 0.17 -27.37
N ASN A 30 -12.26 1.09 -28.33
CA ASN A 30 -11.01 1.75 -28.66
C ASN A 30 -10.57 2.52 -27.41
N ASN A 31 -9.87 1.82 -26.52
CA ASN A 31 -8.92 2.48 -25.66
C ASN A 31 -7.75 2.82 -26.58
N ASP A 32 -7.62 4.09 -26.92
CA ASP A 32 -6.32 4.68 -27.17
C ASP A 32 -5.45 4.35 -25.94
N GLN A 33 -4.80 3.18 -25.97
CA GLN A 33 -3.72 2.90 -25.06
C GLN A 33 -2.70 3.99 -25.33
N PRO A 34 -2.31 4.80 -24.33
CA PRO A 34 -1.15 5.64 -24.50
C PRO A 34 -0.01 4.67 -24.86
N ASN A 35 0.55 4.86 -26.05
CA ASN A 35 1.80 4.23 -26.44
C ASN A 35 2.83 4.66 -25.39
N PHE A 36 3.00 3.82 -24.37
CA PHE A 36 4.14 3.91 -23.49
C PHE A 36 5.34 3.63 -24.38
N TYR A 37 6.03 4.71 -24.76
CA TYR A 37 7.39 4.64 -25.24
C TYR A 37 8.15 3.74 -24.26
N LYS A 38 8.48 2.53 -24.72
CA LYS A 38 9.32 1.60 -24.00
C LYS A 38 10.74 2.12 -24.17
N ASP A 39 11.04 3.18 -23.42
CA ASP A 39 12.36 3.75 -23.34
C ASP A 39 13.27 2.69 -22.71
N LYS A 40 14.24 2.25 -23.50
CA LYS A 40 15.21 1.22 -23.14
C LYS A 40 16.25 1.86 -22.24
N ASP A 41 15.97 1.94 -20.93
CA ASP A 41 16.97 1.97 -19.84
C ASP A 41 16.40 2.21 -18.43
N TYR A 42 15.08 2.07 -18.23
CA TYR A 42 14.57 1.96 -16.86
C TYR A 42 14.79 0.53 -16.37
N GLN A 43 15.93 0.29 -15.71
CA GLN A 43 16.00 -0.78 -14.71
C GLN A 43 14.76 -0.63 -13.83
N SER A 44 13.95 -1.67 -13.74
CA SER A 44 12.76 -1.69 -12.89
C SER A 44 13.18 -1.25 -11.49
N LEU A 45 12.81 -0.03 -11.12
CA LEU A 45 13.15 0.52 -9.82
C LEU A 45 12.48 -0.34 -8.76
N ASN A 46 13.29 -1.13 -8.08
CA ASN A 46 12.82 -2.12 -7.14
C ASN A 46 12.64 -1.46 -5.78
N TYR A 47 11.48 -0.82 -5.58
CA TYR A 47 11.14 -0.18 -4.31
C TYR A 47 10.21 -1.05 -3.48
N LEU A 48 10.54 -1.17 -2.20
CA LEU A 48 9.63 -1.61 -1.17
C LEU A 48 9.01 -0.37 -0.51
N THR A 49 7.69 -0.24 -0.59
CA THR A 49 6.99 0.96 -0.11
C THR A 49 6.05 0.65 1.03
N TYR A 50 6.11 1.45 2.09
CA TYR A 50 5.13 1.46 3.17
C TYR A 50 4.44 2.82 3.22
N THR A 51 3.13 2.82 3.41
CA THR A 51 2.32 4.05 3.45
C THR A 51 1.76 4.24 4.85
N ILE A 52 1.91 5.45 5.37
CA ILE A 52 1.25 5.93 6.58
C ILE A 52 0.29 7.04 6.14
N THR A 53 -0.96 6.94 6.58
CA THR A 53 -2.03 7.90 6.29
C THR A 53 -2.53 8.49 7.61
N PRO A 54 -3.28 9.61 7.57
CA PRO A 54 -3.97 10.13 8.75
C PRO A 54 -4.77 9.06 9.53
N SER A 55 -5.36 8.10 8.83
CA SER A 55 -6.19 7.04 9.42
C SER A 55 -5.42 5.79 9.85
N THR A 56 -4.09 5.75 9.67
CA THR A 56 -3.31 4.56 10.00
C THR A 56 -3.35 4.28 11.50
N THR A 57 -3.71 3.05 11.82
CA THR A 57 -3.86 2.57 13.19
C THR A 57 -2.52 2.17 13.78
N LYS A 58 -2.47 2.09 15.12
CA LYS A 58 -1.29 1.59 15.82
C LYS A 58 -0.86 0.19 15.37
N ASN A 59 -1.81 -0.72 15.12
CA ASN A 59 -1.50 -2.07 14.67
C ASN A 59 -0.86 -2.09 13.28
N GLU A 60 -1.36 -1.26 12.37
CA GLU A 60 -0.78 -1.12 11.02
C GLU A 60 0.63 -0.51 11.08
N LEU A 61 0.84 0.48 11.95
CA LEU A 61 2.16 1.06 12.22
C LEU A 61 3.15 0.01 12.74
N GLU A 62 2.75 -0.82 13.70
CA GLU A 62 3.56 -1.94 14.20
C GLU A 62 3.85 -2.97 13.11
N GLU A 63 2.89 -3.22 12.21
CA GLU A 63 3.10 -4.12 11.08
C GLU A 63 4.14 -3.57 10.10
N ILE A 64 4.11 -2.27 9.81
CA ILE A 64 5.13 -1.60 8.97
C ILE A 64 6.52 -1.76 9.59
N VAL A 65 6.67 -1.48 10.89
CA VAL A 65 7.94 -1.65 11.62
C VAL A 65 8.43 -3.11 11.51
N ARG A 66 7.54 -4.07 11.72
CA ARG A 66 7.86 -5.50 11.63
C ARG A 66 8.27 -5.92 10.22
N LYS A 67 7.56 -5.45 9.19
CA LYS A 67 7.84 -5.76 7.79
C LYS A 67 9.18 -5.18 7.35
N ALA A 68 9.44 -3.89 7.61
CA ALA A 68 10.71 -3.25 7.29
C ALA A 68 11.91 -4.00 7.90
N LYS A 69 11.80 -4.40 9.17
CA LYS A 69 12.85 -5.18 9.86
C LYS A 69 13.00 -6.59 9.29
N LYS A 70 11.90 -7.26 8.96
CA LYS A 70 11.94 -8.65 8.47
C LYS A 70 12.48 -8.73 7.04
N GLU A 71 11.95 -7.88 6.16
CA GLU A 71 12.14 -7.95 4.71
C GLU A 71 13.48 -7.35 4.28
N VAL A 72 13.87 -6.20 4.85
CA VAL A 72 15.03 -5.42 4.37
C VAL A 72 16.00 -5.04 5.48
N LYS A 73 15.81 -5.57 6.69
CA LYS A 73 16.66 -5.33 7.88
C LYS A 73 16.75 -3.86 8.31
N VAL A 74 15.83 -3.02 7.86
CA VAL A 74 15.69 -1.64 8.32
C VAL A 74 14.94 -1.64 9.66
N ILE A 75 15.52 -1.00 10.66
CA ILE A 75 14.87 -0.81 11.96
C ILE A 75 14.17 0.54 11.92
N LEU A 76 12.86 0.54 12.18
CA LEU A 76 12.06 1.75 12.34
C LEU A 76 11.61 1.86 13.79
N GLU A 77 11.83 3.01 14.42
CA GLU A 77 11.36 3.34 15.75
C GLU A 77 10.35 4.47 15.67
N LEU A 78 9.08 4.14 15.89
CA LEU A 78 8.02 5.14 15.93
C LEU A 78 7.96 5.77 17.32
N LYS A 79 8.24 7.07 17.40
CA LYS A 79 8.20 7.88 18.62
C LYS A 79 7.13 8.96 18.48
N ALA A 80 6.66 9.45 19.63
CA ALA A 80 5.78 10.61 19.72
C ALA A 80 4.56 10.60 18.76
N ILE A 81 3.92 9.43 18.58
CA ILE A 81 2.67 9.32 17.81
C ILE A 81 1.55 9.99 18.60
N ALA A 82 0.88 10.98 18.02
CA ALA A 82 -0.31 11.60 18.59
C ALA A 82 -1.47 11.56 17.59
N TYR A 83 -2.69 11.45 18.14
CA TYR A 83 -3.93 11.50 17.39
C TYR A 83 -4.73 12.74 17.81
N ASN A 84 -5.34 13.41 16.85
CA ASN A 84 -6.23 14.53 17.12
C ASN A 84 -7.63 14.05 17.57
N LYS A 85 -8.56 15.00 17.75
CA LYS A 85 -9.93 14.73 18.21
C LYS A 85 -10.75 13.86 17.24
N GLU A 86 -10.36 13.80 15.97
CA GLU A 86 -10.97 12.94 14.95
C GLU A 86 -10.33 11.55 14.89
N ASN A 87 -9.45 11.22 15.84
CA ASN A 87 -8.67 9.98 15.86
C ASN A 87 -7.82 9.78 14.59
N LYS A 88 -7.32 10.88 14.02
CA LYS A 88 -6.34 10.88 12.93
C LYS A 88 -4.96 11.20 13.48
N ILE A 89 -3.91 10.56 12.97
CA ILE A 89 -2.53 10.90 13.31
C ILE A 89 -2.31 12.38 12.98
N SER A 90 -1.88 13.16 13.97
CA SER A 90 -1.50 14.57 13.81
C SER A 90 -0.01 14.78 14.03
N LYS A 91 0.65 13.85 14.73
CA LYS A 91 2.09 13.89 14.96
C LYS A 91 2.69 12.51 14.81
N ILE A 92 3.83 12.43 14.14
CA ILE A 92 4.64 11.21 14.06
C ILE A 92 6.12 11.55 13.99
N HIS A 93 6.92 10.86 14.79
CA HIS A 93 8.37 10.89 14.71
C HIS A 93 8.86 9.47 14.43
N ILE A 94 9.76 9.34 13.47
CA ILE A 94 10.27 8.05 13.02
C ILE A 94 11.79 8.15 12.99
N ASP A 95 12.45 7.44 13.89
CA ASP A 95 13.87 7.17 13.74
C ASP A 95 14.05 5.90 12.91
N TYR A 96 15.10 5.88 12.08
CA TYR A 96 15.47 4.69 11.34
C TYR A 96 16.95 4.36 11.52
N THR A 97 17.26 3.07 11.44
CA THR A 97 18.62 2.56 11.27
C THR A 97 18.60 1.58 10.11
N ASP A 98 19.44 1.84 9.11
CA ASP A 98 19.58 0.99 7.95
C ASP A 98 20.50 -0.22 8.24
N PRO A 99 20.56 -1.21 7.33
CA PRO A 99 21.42 -2.40 7.51
C PRO A 99 22.92 -2.09 7.52
N ASN A 100 23.32 -0.92 7.01
CA ASN A 100 24.70 -0.44 7.01
C ASN A 100 25.04 0.32 8.30
N GLY A 101 24.08 0.46 9.23
CA GLY A 101 24.23 1.19 10.49
C GLY A 101 24.04 2.71 10.35
N GLN A 102 23.65 3.21 9.18
CA GLN A 102 23.32 4.63 9.02
C GLN A 102 21.99 4.92 9.70
N GLN A 103 21.92 6.07 10.36
CA GLN A 103 20.76 6.51 11.11
C GLN A 103 20.19 7.77 10.50
N GLY A 104 18.89 7.96 10.67
CA GLY A 104 18.25 9.21 10.36
C GLY A 104 16.89 9.31 11.02
N THR A 105 16.28 10.47 10.85
CA THR A 105 15.03 10.82 11.53
C THR A 105 14.11 11.49 10.53
N PHE A 106 12.84 11.08 10.55
CA PHE A 106 11.73 11.75 9.92
C PHE A 106 10.79 12.27 11.01
N THR A 107 10.25 13.46 10.82
CA THR A 107 9.37 14.08 11.81
C THR A 107 8.34 14.91 11.08
N ASP A 108 7.07 14.61 11.36
CA ASP A 108 5.94 15.42 10.96
C ASP A 108 5.17 15.81 12.24
N ILE A 109 5.06 17.11 12.47
CA ILE A 109 4.48 17.68 13.69
C ILE A 109 3.49 18.74 13.26
N ASP A 110 2.21 18.39 13.33
CA ASP A 110 1.14 19.37 13.40
C ASP A 110 0.29 19.10 14.65
N ASN A 111 0.11 20.12 15.49
CA ASN A 111 -0.48 19.95 16.81
C ASN A 111 -2.01 19.84 16.80
N ASP A 112 -2.68 19.97 15.65
CA ASP A 112 -4.12 19.69 15.53
C ASP A 112 -4.55 19.27 14.12
N THR A 113 -3.75 19.57 13.09
CA THR A 113 -4.01 19.10 11.72
C THR A 113 -3.57 17.64 11.57
N PRO A 114 -4.34 16.79 10.88
CA PRO A 114 -3.85 15.47 10.52
C PRO A 114 -2.59 15.55 9.65
N ILE A 115 -1.65 14.62 9.86
CA ILE A 115 -0.48 14.48 9.00
C ILE A 115 -0.90 14.20 7.55
N HIS A 116 -0.03 14.52 6.61
CA HIS A 116 -0.21 14.09 5.23
C HIS A 116 0.15 12.61 5.05
N LYS A 117 -0.07 12.12 3.83
CA LYS A 117 0.32 10.75 3.48
C LYS A 117 1.85 10.69 3.41
N ILE A 118 2.44 9.92 4.30
CA ILE A 118 3.87 9.63 4.32
C ILE A 118 4.11 8.31 3.60
N THR A 119 4.99 8.33 2.60
CA THR A 119 5.47 7.12 1.92
C THR A 119 6.91 6.86 2.32
N ILE A 120 7.15 5.73 2.98
CA ILE A 120 8.50 5.22 3.24
C ILE A 120 8.88 4.37 2.03
N ALA A 121 9.81 4.87 1.23
CA ALA A 121 10.34 4.17 0.06
C ALA A 121 11.72 3.62 0.38
N ILE A 122 11.89 2.31 0.21
CA ILE A 122 13.17 1.61 0.40
C ILE A 122 13.62 1.10 -0.96
N GLU A 123 14.69 1.67 -1.48
CA GLU A 123 15.30 1.24 -2.73
C GLU A 123 16.06 -0.06 -2.52
N LEU A 124 15.87 -1.00 -3.44
CA LEU A 124 16.59 -2.25 -3.50
C LEU A 124 17.49 -2.29 -4.73
N ASP A 125 18.63 -2.96 -4.62
CA ASP A 125 19.47 -3.28 -5.75
C ASP A 125 18.91 -4.44 -6.59
N SER A 126 19.65 -4.83 -7.64
CA SER A 126 19.29 -5.96 -8.51
C SER A 126 19.26 -7.32 -7.80
N GLU A 127 19.83 -7.43 -6.60
CA GLU A 127 19.85 -8.63 -5.76
C GLU A 127 18.80 -8.59 -4.63
N ASN A 128 17.87 -7.61 -4.67
CA ASN A 128 16.89 -7.34 -3.61
C ASN A 128 17.51 -6.96 -2.25
N LYS A 129 18.74 -6.43 -2.24
CA LYS A 129 19.37 -5.91 -1.01
C LYS A 129 19.06 -4.44 -0.84
N PHE A 130 19.02 -4.00 0.41
CA PHE A 130 18.85 -2.60 0.76
C PHE A 130 19.90 -1.72 0.08
N LYS A 131 19.44 -0.61 -0.52
CA LYS A 131 20.29 0.41 -1.12
C LYS A 131 20.11 1.78 -0.45
N GLU A 132 18.87 2.25 -0.33
CA GLU A 132 18.57 3.56 0.27
C GLU A 132 17.17 3.55 0.90
N ILE A 133 16.94 4.41 1.88
CA ILE A 133 15.61 4.73 2.40
C ILE A 133 15.31 6.21 2.18
N SER A 134 14.06 6.52 1.85
CA SER A 134 13.57 7.89 1.68
C SER A 134 12.16 8.01 2.25
N PHE A 135 11.89 9.14 2.89
CA PHE A 135 10.56 9.51 3.37
C PHE A 135 10.01 10.58 2.44
N ILE A 136 8.86 10.29 1.86
CA ILE A 136 8.19 11.18 0.91
C ILE A 136 6.89 11.62 1.55
N ASP A 137 6.84 12.90 1.92
CA ASP A 137 5.61 13.54 2.32
C ASP A 137 4.88 14.04 1.07
N VAL A 138 3.72 13.45 0.79
CA VAL A 138 2.94 13.71 -0.42
C VAL A 138 1.92 14.79 -0.15
N GLU A 139 2.37 16.03 0.01
CA GLU A 139 1.50 17.21 -0.04
C GLU A 139 1.42 17.77 -1.48
N TYR A 140 2.49 17.64 -2.30
CA TYR A 140 2.59 18.31 -3.61
C TYR A 140 3.32 17.55 -4.73
N PHE A 141 3.78 16.32 -4.54
CA PHE A 141 4.60 15.63 -5.55
C PHE A 141 4.01 14.28 -5.98
N ARG A 142 3.84 14.07 -7.29
CA ARG A 142 3.66 12.71 -7.79
C ARG A 142 4.93 11.93 -7.48
N PHE A 143 4.81 10.72 -6.96
CA PHE A 143 5.93 9.85 -6.59
C PHE A 143 6.96 9.69 -7.74
N GLU A 144 6.48 9.75 -8.98
CA GLU A 144 7.25 9.74 -10.23
C GLU A 144 8.24 10.92 -10.32
N ASP A 145 7.87 12.11 -9.85
CA ASP A 145 8.67 13.33 -9.95
C ASP A 145 9.86 13.32 -8.95
N VAL A 146 9.68 12.70 -7.79
CA VAL A 146 10.74 12.58 -6.75
C VAL A 146 11.85 11.65 -7.23
N ILE A 147 11.48 10.56 -7.90
CA ILE A 147 12.43 9.63 -8.50
C ILE A 147 13.20 10.31 -9.63
N GLN A 148 12.52 11.01 -10.54
CA GLN A 148 13.19 11.68 -11.67
C GLN A 148 14.20 12.74 -11.21
N LYS A 149 13.92 13.48 -10.12
CA LYS A 149 14.80 14.55 -9.65
C LYS A 149 16.15 14.06 -9.08
N LYS A 150 16.22 12.83 -8.57
CA LYS A 150 17.49 12.23 -8.07
C LYS A 150 18.46 11.83 -9.20
N PHE A 151 17.97 11.59 -10.43
CA PHE A 151 18.80 11.16 -11.57
C PHE A 151 19.27 12.30 -12.50
N VAL A 152 18.93 13.57 -12.21
CA VAL A 152 19.35 14.76 -13.02
C VAL A 152 20.57 15.49 -12.41
N LYS A 153 21.33 14.87 -11.51
CA LYS A 153 22.69 15.37 -11.20
C LYS A 153 23.68 14.80 -12.23
N LYS A 154 23.82 15.56 -13.31
CA LYS A 154 24.87 15.44 -14.33
C LYS A 154 26.20 15.97 -13.81
#